data_AF-A0AAN2X7W3-F1
#
_entry.id   AF-A0AAN2X7W3-F1
#
_cell.length_a   1.000
_cell.length_b   1.000
_cell.length_c   1.000
_cell.angle_alpha   90.00
_cell.angle_beta   90.00
_cell.angle_gamma   90.00
#
_symmetry.space_group_name_H-M   'P 1'
#
loop_
_entity.id
_entity.type
_entity.pdbx_description
1 polymer ?
#
loop_
_entity_poly.entity_id
_entity_poly.type
_entity_poly.pdbx_seq_one_letter_code
_entity_poly.pdbx_strand_id
1 'polypeptide(L)'
;MRENTNDRERAAYNQRIMEKESQLDKMKENRKEVENSLYQLDEDFRRGFHQLRMLSDENIREVQTDIFQEEQRNEELEKGFRQKLQVAKEQFSHVFQKEIHRIDDEREELYKQRSEIPWD
;
A
#
# COMPACT_ATOMS: atom_id res chain seq x y z
N MET A 1 39.01 -30.10 0.80
CA MET A 1 38.91 -28.82 0.05
C MET A 1 37.50 -28.55 -0.48
N ARG A 2 36.70 -29.56 -0.87
CA ARG A 2 35.31 -29.38 -1.36
C ARG A 2 34.33 -28.94 -0.26
N GLU A 3 34.44 -29.52 0.93
CA GLU A 3 33.66 -29.18 2.14
C GLU A 3 33.67 -27.67 2.42
N ASN A 4 34.85 -27.05 2.37
CA ASN A 4 35.05 -25.61 2.61
C ASN A 4 34.48 -24.73 1.46
N THR A 5 34.27 -25.30 0.27
CA THR A 5 33.61 -24.61 -0.84
C THR A 5 32.10 -24.69 -0.71
N ASN A 6 31.55 -25.87 -0.39
CA ASN A 6 30.11 -26.08 -0.17
C ASN A 6 29.59 -25.21 0.99
N ASP A 7 30.35 -25.11 2.08
CA ASP A 7 30.01 -24.24 3.21
C ASP A 7 30.01 -22.75 2.84
N ARG A 8 30.95 -22.31 2.01
CA ARG A 8 30.99 -20.92 1.51
C ARG A 8 29.81 -20.63 0.60
N GLU A 9 29.44 -21.55 -0.28
CA GLU A 9 28.29 -21.40 -1.17
C GLU A 9 26.99 -21.33 -0.37
N ARG A 10 26.80 -22.20 0.63
CA ARG A 10 25.64 -22.13 1.54
C ARG A 10 25.59 -20.85 2.35
N ALA A 11 26.74 -20.36 2.82
CA ALA A 11 26.81 -19.09 3.52
C ALA A 11 26.39 -17.92 2.61
N ALA A 12 26.78 -17.94 1.33
CA ALA A 12 26.34 -16.95 0.35
C ALA A 12 24.82 -17.02 0.09
N TYR A 13 24.24 -18.22 -0.03
CA TYR A 13 22.78 -18.37 -0.13
C TYR A 13 22.06 -17.89 1.12
N ASN A 14 22.56 -18.21 2.32
CA ASN A 14 22.00 -17.70 3.57
C ASN A 14 21.97 -16.16 3.60
N GLN A 15 23.04 -15.49 3.16
CA GLN A 15 23.06 -14.03 3.07
C GLN A 15 21.99 -13.51 2.12
N ARG A 16 21.87 -14.08 0.91
CA ARG A 16 20.84 -13.67 -0.06
C ARG A 16 19.41 -13.92 0.45
N ILE A 17 19.19 -15.02 1.17
CA ILE A 17 17.90 -15.32 1.80
C ILE A 17 17.56 -14.27 2.85
N MET A 18 18.49 -13.95 3.75
CA MET A 18 18.29 -12.89 4.76
C MET A 18 18.02 -11.52 4.11
N GLU A 19 18.69 -11.20 3.01
CA GLU A 19 18.42 -9.97 2.25
C GLU A 19 16.98 -9.95 1.70
N LYS A 20 16.48 -11.08 1.19
CA LYS A 20 15.09 -11.18 0.70
C LYS A 20 14.07 -11.12 1.82
N GLU A 21 14.34 -11.74 2.96
CA GLU A 21 13.50 -11.61 4.16
C GLU A 21 13.41 -10.16 4.64
N SER A 22 14.54 -9.46 4.72
CA SER A 22 14.58 -8.04 5.06
C SER A 22 13.81 -7.18 4.04
N GLN A 23 13.92 -7.49 2.74
CA GLN A 23 13.13 -6.82 1.70
C GLN A 23 11.62 -7.05 1.86
N LEU A 24 11.19 -8.28 2.20
CA LEU A 24 9.78 -8.60 2.47
C LEU A 24 9.24 -7.82 3.66
N ASP A 25 10.00 -7.78 4.75
CA ASP A 25 9.57 -7.05 5.96
C ASP A 25 9.43 -5.56 5.68
N LYS A 26 10.41 -4.97 4.99
CA LYS A 26 10.34 -3.57 4.55
C LYS A 26 9.15 -3.31 3.61
N MET A 27 8.87 -4.22 2.69
CA MET A 27 7.71 -4.08 1.78
C MET A 27 6.37 -4.15 2.53
N LYS A 28 6.26 -5.01 3.55
CA LYS A 28 5.06 -5.09 4.40
C LYS A 28 4.89 -3.83 5.24
N GLU A 29 5.98 -3.28 5.77
CA GLU A 29 5.96 -2.01 6.51
C GLU A 29 5.52 -0.84 5.61
N ASN A 30 6.17 -0.67 4.45
CA ASN A 30 5.80 0.36 3.47
C ASN A 30 4.34 0.24 3.04
N ARG A 31 3.84 -0.98 2.82
CA ARG A 31 2.43 -1.22 2.49
C ARG A 31 1.52 -0.69 3.59
N LYS A 32 1.83 -0.98 4.85
CA LYS A 32 1.05 -0.52 6.01
C LYS A 32 1.07 1.00 6.13
N GLU A 33 2.22 1.64 5.89
CA GLU A 33 2.34 3.10 5.88
C GLU A 33 1.43 3.73 4.82
N VAL A 34 1.47 3.21 3.58
CA VAL A 34 0.62 3.70 2.48
C VAL A 34 -0.87 3.46 2.79
N GLU A 35 -1.25 2.28 3.30
CA GLU A 35 -2.62 1.98 3.71
C GLU A 35 -3.11 2.96 4.79
N ASN A 36 -2.27 3.28 5.78
CA ASN A 36 -2.58 4.27 6.81
C ASN A 36 -2.76 5.67 6.24
N SER A 37 -1.87 6.11 5.33
CA SER A 37 -2.01 7.42 4.68
C SER A 37 -3.29 7.52 3.84
N LEU A 38 -3.67 6.45 3.12
CA LEU A 38 -4.92 6.42 2.35
C LEU A 38 -6.15 6.38 3.26
N TYR A 39 -6.05 5.79 4.44
CA TYR A 39 -7.10 5.84 5.46
C TYR A 39 -7.26 7.24 6.04
N GLN A 40 -6.16 7.88 6.44
CA GLN A 40 -6.17 9.26 6.95
C GLN A 40 -6.75 10.23 5.91
N LEU A 41 -6.35 10.08 4.65
CA LEU A 41 -6.88 10.89 3.57
C LEU A 41 -8.40 10.72 3.38
N ASP A 42 -8.94 9.50 3.50
CA ASP A 42 -10.40 9.25 3.46
C ASP A 42 -11.11 9.99 4.59
N GLU A 43 -10.59 9.90 5.81
CA GLU A 43 -11.17 10.53 6.99
C GLU A 43 -11.11 12.06 6.91
N ASP A 44 -10.00 12.63 6.44
CA ASP A 44 -9.84 14.07 6.23
C ASP A 44 -10.84 14.59 5.19
N PHE A 45 -11.04 13.87 4.09
CA PHE A 45 -12.05 14.23 3.09
C PHE A 45 -13.47 14.14 3.64
N ARG A 46 -13.81 13.04 4.33
CA ARG A 46 -15.14 12.89 4.96
C ARG A 46 -15.45 14.02 5.92
N ARG A 47 -14.47 14.37 6.75
CA ARG A 47 -14.59 15.49 7.69
C ARG A 47 -14.74 16.82 6.94
N GLY A 48 -13.92 17.07 5.93
CA GLY A 48 -13.97 18.31 5.13
C GLY A 48 -15.31 18.51 4.43
N PHE A 49 -15.81 17.48 3.73
CA PHE A 49 -17.13 17.55 3.08
C PHE A 49 -18.28 17.65 4.08
N HIS A 50 -18.19 16.99 5.23
CA HIS A 50 -19.18 17.16 6.29
C HIS A 50 -19.22 18.60 6.82
N GLN A 51 -18.05 19.22 7.04
CA GLN A 51 -17.95 20.62 7.45
C GLN A 51 -18.49 21.58 6.38
N LEU A 52 -18.23 21.30 5.10
CA LEU A 52 -18.79 22.10 3.99
C LEU A 52 -20.33 22.06 3.96
N ARG A 53 -20.94 20.89 4.19
CA ARG A 53 -22.40 20.77 4.29
C ARG A 53 -22.95 21.56 5.47
N MET A 54 -22.32 21.46 6.64
CA MET A 54 -22.75 22.22 7.83
C MET A 54 -22.70 23.73 7.59
N LEU A 55 -21.64 24.23 6.95
CA LEU A 55 -21.53 25.65 6.60
C LEU A 55 -22.56 26.06 5.54
N SER A 56 -22.85 25.19 4.57
CA SER A 56 -23.90 25.44 3.57
C SER A 56 -25.27 25.56 4.24
N ASP A 57 -25.63 24.61 5.11
CA ASP A 57 -26.89 24.59 5.86
C ASP A 57 -27.09 25.85 6.72
N GLU A 58 -26.00 26.38 7.31
CA GLU A 58 -26.02 27.65 8.04
C GLU A 58 -26.28 28.85 7.10
N ASN A 59 -25.72 28.83 5.89
CA ASN A 59 -25.80 29.91 4.90
C ASN A 59 -27.13 29.94 4.12
N ILE A 60 -27.83 28.80 3.97
CA ILE A 60 -29.17 28.69 3.35
C ILE A 60 -30.22 29.58 4.04
N ARG A 61 -29.97 29.96 5.30
CA ARG A 61 -30.82 30.89 6.04
C ARG A 61 -30.75 32.33 5.50
N GLU A 62 -29.74 32.67 4.68
CA GLU A 62 -29.49 34.06 4.24
C GLU A 62 -29.63 34.29 2.71
N VAL A 63 -29.37 33.31 1.81
CA VAL A 63 -29.45 33.49 0.33
C VAL A 63 -29.85 32.19 -0.38
N GLN A 64 -30.95 32.14 -1.15
CA GLN A 64 -31.54 30.85 -1.59
C GLN A 64 -31.11 30.28 -2.96
N THR A 65 -30.47 31.04 -3.87
CA THR A 65 -30.34 30.59 -5.27
C THR A 65 -28.94 30.07 -5.67
N ASP A 66 -27.87 30.69 -5.17
CA ASP A 66 -26.49 30.30 -5.53
C ASP A 66 -25.99 29.07 -4.75
N ILE A 67 -26.62 28.77 -3.61
CA ILE A 67 -26.18 27.70 -2.70
C ILE A 67 -26.45 26.31 -3.29
N PHE A 68 -27.57 26.12 -3.99
CA PHE A 68 -27.92 24.82 -4.57
C PHE A 68 -26.90 24.35 -5.62
N GLN A 69 -26.35 25.27 -6.42
CA GLN A 69 -25.33 24.93 -7.43
C GLN A 69 -23.99 24.54 -6.78
N GLU A 70 -23.60 25.24 -5.70
CA GLU A 70 -22.39 24.90 -4.95
C GLU A 70 -22.53 23.58 -4.17
N GLU A 71 -23.71 23.27 -3.63
CA GLU A 71 -23.97 21.97 -2.99
C GLU A 71 -23.85 20.82 -3.98
N GLN A 72 -24.49 20.92 -5.15
CA GLN A 72 -24.40 19.91 -6.19
C GLN A 72 -22.94 19.70 -6.64
N ARG A 73 -22.19 20.80 -6.81
CA ARG A 73 -20.77 20.73 -7.15
C ARG A 73 -19.94 20.05 -6.06
N ASN A 74 -20.21 20.34 -4.79
CA ASN A 74 -19.53 19.71 -3.66
C ASN A 74 -19.82 18.21 -3.59
N GLU A 75 -21.06 17.78 -3.85
CA GLU A 75 -21.42 16.36 -3.94
C GLU A 75 -20.70 15.64 -5.08
N GLU A 76 -20.64 16.26 -6.26
CA GLU A 76 -19.92 15.71 -7.41
C GLU A 76 -18.41 15.58 -7.12
N LEU A 77 -17.82 16.58 -6.46
CA LEU A 77 -16.44 16.53 -6.01
C LEU A 77 -16.23 15.40 -5.01
N GLU A 78 -17.08 15.28 -3.97
CA GLU A 78 -16.97 14.22 -2.97
C GLU A 78 -17.03 12.83 -3.63
N LYS A 79 -18.00 12.62 -4.53
CA LYS A 79 -18.13 11.37 -5.27
C LYS A 79 -16.90 11.08 -6.11
N GLY A 80 -16.38 12.07 -6.83
CA GLY A 80 -15.16 11.96 -7.63
C GLY A 80 -13.94 11.62 -6.78
N PHE A 81 -13.79 12.24 -5.61
CA PHE A 81 -12.70 11.94 -4.68
C PHE A 81 -12.80 10.52 -4.12
N ARG A 82 -13.98 10.09 -3.66
CA ARG A 82 -14.20 8.72 -3.17
C ARG A 82 -13.83 7.67 -4.23
N GLN A 83 -14.24 7.89 -5.48
CA GLN A 83 -13.92 6.99 -6.57
C GLN A 83 -12.41 6.93 -6.85
N LYS A 84 -11.73 8.08 -6.92
CA LYS A 84 -10.27 8.14 -7.12
C LYS A 84 -9.52 7.45 -5.98
N LEU A 85 -9.96 7.65 -4.74
CA LEU A 85 -9.36 7.04 -3.56
C LEU A 85 -9.54 5.52 -3.55
N GLN A 86 -10.71 5.03 -3.94
CA GLN A 86 -10.96 3.61 -4.09
C GLN A 86 -10.03 2.99 -5.15
N VAL A 87 -9.94 3.60 -6.34
CA VAL A 87 -9.06 3.13 -7.41
C VAL A 87 -7.60 3.12 -6.94
N ALA A 88 -7.14 4.16 -6.24
CA ALA A 88 -5.80 4.20 -5.67
C ALA A 88 -5.56 3.05 -4.68
N LYS A 89 -6.49 2.82 -3.74
CA LYS A 89 -6.41 1.71 -2.77
C LYS A 89 -6.30 0.36 -3.48
N GLU A 90 -7.10 0.12 -4.51
CA GLU A 90 -7.08 -1.13 -5.29
C GLU A 90 -5.76 -1.30 -6.06
N GLN A 91 -5.28 -0.24 -6.73
CA GLN A 91 -4.02 -0.26 -7.45
C GLN A 91 -2.83 -0.54 -6.52
N PHE A 92 -2.75 0.15 -5.38
CA PHE A 92 -1.69 -0.08 -4.40
C PHE A 92 -1.74 -1.50 -3.85
N SER A 93 -2.92 -1.97 -3.45
CA SER A 93 -3.11 -3.34 -2.96
C SER A 93 -2.60 -4.38 -3.98
N HIS A 94 -2.98 -4.22 -5.25
CA HIS A 94 -2.56 -5.12 -6.31
C HIS A 94 -1.03 -5.09 -6.55
N VAL A 95 -0.44 -3.90 -6.63
CA VAL A 95 1.01 -3.74 -6.88
C VAL A 95 1.82 -4.31 -5.72
N PHE A 96 1.47 -3.98 -4.47
CA PHE A 96 2.15 -4.52 -3.29
C PHE A 96 2.00 -6.03 -3.20
N GLN A 97 0.80 -6.57 -3.45
CA GLN A 97 0.58 -8.00 -3.43
C GLN A 97 1.49 -8.70 -4.46
N LYS A 98 1.51 -8.22 -5.71
CA LYS A 98 2.34 -8.79 -6.77
C LYS A 98 3.83 -8.76 -6.41
N GLU A 99 4.30 -7.64 -5.88
CA GLU A 99 5.69 -7.45 -5.52
C GLU A 99 6.11 -8.34 -4.33
N ILE A 100 5.26 -8.44 -3.30
CA ILE A 100 5.48 -9.36 -2.17
C ILE A 100 5.57 -10.80 -2.65
N HIS A 101 4.65 -11.25 -3.51
CA HIS A 101 4.69 -12.62 -4.05
C HIS A 101 5.98 -12.86 -4.84
N ARG A 102 6.41 -11.90 -5.67
CA ARG A 102 7.66 -12.02 -6.42
C ARG A 102 8.86 -12.23 -5.50
N ILE A 103 8.99 -11.41 -4.46
CA ILE A 103 10.13 -11.52 -3.53
C ILE A 103 10.05 -12.84 -2.74
N ASP A 104 8.84 -13.29 -2.40
CA ASP A 104 8.61 -14.56 -1.71
C ASP A 104 9.01 -15.77 -2.59
N ASP A 105 8.60 -15.77 -3.87
CA ASP A 105 8.99 -16.77 -4.87
C ASP A 105 10.52 -16.82 -5.04
N GLU A 106 11.17 -15.65 -5.16
CA GLU A 106 12.63 -15.55 -5.26
C GLU A 106 13.32 -16.10 -4.00
N ARG A 107 12.77 -15.83 -2.81
CA ARG A 107 13.28 -16.38 -1.54
C ARG A 107 13.14 -17.89 -1.49
N GLU A 108 11.98 -18.43 -1.87
CA GLU A 108 11.76 -19.88 -1.91
C GLU A 108 12.72 -20.58 -2.88
N GLU A 109 12.97 -19.98 -4.03
CA GLU A 109 13.93 -20.50 -5.00
C GLU A 109 15.36 -20.53 -4.43
N LEU A 110 15.77 -19.49 -3.68
CA LEU A 110 17.06 -19.51 -2.98
C LEU A 110 17.14 -20.62 -1.92
N TYR A 111 16.05 -20.91 -1.20
CA TYR A 111 16.01 -22.03 -0.27
C TYR A 111 16.15 -23.39 -0.97
N LYS A 112 15.50 -23.56 -2.13
CA LYS A 112 15.63 -24.78 -2.94
C LYS A 112 17.07 -24.96 -3.42
N GLN A 113 17.66 -23.94 -4.03
CA GLN A 113 19.05 -23.98 -4.52
C GLN A 113 20.05 -24.23 -3.38
N ARG A 114 19.85 -23.63 -2.21
CA ARG A 114 20.65 -23.92 -1.03
C ARG A 114 20.54 -25.38 -0.59
N SER A 115 19.36 -25.97 -0.66
CA SER A 115 19.10 -27.35 -0.24
C SER A 115 19.76 -28.40 -1.15
N GLU A 116 20.06 -28.03 -2.40
CA GLU A 116 20.74 -28.88 -3.37
C GLU A 116 22.26 -28.98 -3.12
N ILE A 117 22.84 -28.08 -2.32
CA ILE A 117 24.27 -28.12 -1.97
C ILE A 117 24.51 -29.28 -1.00
N PRO A 118 25.40 -30.25 -1.31
CA PRO A 118 25.71 -31.39 -0.43
C PRO A 118 26.37 -30.97 0.90
N TRP A 119 26.11 -31.75 1.97
CA TRP A 119 26.72 -31.55 3.29
C TRP A 119 28.14 -32.11 3.40
N ASP A 120 28.60 -32.82 2.36
CA ASP A 120 29.84 -33.59 2.29
C ASP A 120 30.84 -32.94 1.31
#